data_AF-A0A519V3E9-F1
#
_entry.id   AF-A0A519V3E9-F1
#
_cell.length_a   1.000
_cell.length_b   1.000
_cell.length_c   1.000
_cell.angle_alpha   90.00
_cell.angle_beta   90.00
_cell.angle_gamma   90.00
#
_symmetry.space_group_name_H-M   'P 1'
#
loop_
_entity.id
_entity.type
_entity.pdbx_description
1 polymer ?
#
loop_
_entity_poly.entity_id
_entity_poly.type
_entity_poly.pdbx_seq_one_letter_code
_entity_poly.pdbx_strand_id
1 'polypeptide(L)'
;MKKYITLGFACAMFALSSCSKTENKIGVANLLSTADNKAIGTANFFSTSDGKIKMDIEINMPERADSTVAVHFHEHGDCGNMGENTHGHWNPTNEAHGKWDSNAYHSGDIGNIKLDGEGT
;
A
#
# COMPACT_ATOMS: atom_id res chain seq x y z
N MET A 1 -43.64 -55.81 -18.61
CA MET A 1 -44.20 -54.51 -19.06
C MET A 1 -43.62 -53.40 -18.19
N LYS A 2 -43.07 -52.34 -18.82
CA LYS A 2 -43.11 -50.90 -18.44
C LYS A 2 -43.72 -50.63 -17.05
N LYS A 3 -43.12 -49.95 -16.06
CA LYS A 3 -42.41 -48.64 -15.97
C LYS A 3 -41.59 -48.65 -14.65
N TYR A 4 -40.57 -47.83 -14.36
CA TYR A 4 -39.67 -46.88 -15.06
C TYR A 4 -38.39 -46.77 -14.20
N ILE A 5 -37.35 -46.02 -14.61
CA ILE A 5 -36.25 -45.59 -13.74
C ILE A 5 -36.21 -44.06 -13.72
N THR A 6 -36.59 -43.45 -12.59
CA THR A 6 -36.43 -42.00 -12.37
C THR A 6 -35.02 -41.76 -11.87
N LEU A 7 -34.09 -41.47 -12.78
CA LEU A 7 -32.72 -41.13 -12.42
C LEU A 7 -32.70 -39.72 -11.80
N GLY A 8 -32.60 -39.64 -10.47
CA GLY A 8 -32.55 -38.38 -9.75
C GLY A 8 -31.28 -37.60 -10.10
N PHE A 9 -31.43 -36.49 -10.82
CA PHE A 9 -30.32 -35.61 -11.18
C PHE A 9 -29.91 -34.77 -9.97
N ALA A 10 -29.14 -35.37 -9.06
CA ALA A 10 -28.56 -34.70 -7.91
C ALA A 10 -27.46 -33.73 -8.40
N CYS A 11 -27.87 -32.55 -8.83
CA CYS A 11 -26.96 -31.49 -9.25
C CYS A 11 -26.24 -30.95 -8.02
N ALA A 12 -25.10 -31.55 -7.68
CA ALA A 12 -24.24 -31.11 -6.60
C ALA A 12 -23.66 -29.72 -6.92
N MET A 13 -24.35 -28.68 -6.47
CA MET A 13 -23.82 -27.32 -6.47
C MET A 13 -22.63 -27.27 -5.50
N PHE A 14 -21.43 -27.52 -6.03
CA PHE A 14 -20.20 -27.08 -5.39
C PHE A 14 -20.23 -25.56 -5.30
N ALA A 15 -20.66 -25.06 -4.15
CA ALA A 15 -20.49 -23.66 -3.80
C ALA A 15 -18.98 -23.38 -3.73
N LEU A 16 -18.45 -22.80 -4.81
CA LEU A 16 -17.12 -22.20 -4.82
C LEU A 16 -17.17 -20.97 -3.91
N SER A 17 -17.04 -21.19 -2.60
CA SER A 17 -16.78 -20.14 -1.63
C SER A 17 -15.43 -19.53 -1.95
N SER A 18 -15.43 -18.50 -2.79
CA SER A 18 -14.29 -17.61 -2.99
C SER A 18 -13.93 -17.03 -1.63
N CYS A 19 -12.88 -17.54 -1.03
CA CYS A 19 -12.35 -17.04 0.24
C CYS A 19 -11.63 -15.72 -0.04
N SER A 20 -12.40 -14.64 -0.18
CA SER A 20 -11.87 -13.29 -0.25
C SER A 20 -11.07 -13.04 1.03
N LYS A 21 -9.76 -12.78 0.89
CA LYS A 21 -8.93 -12.36 2.01
C LYS A 21 -9.46 -11.01 2.50
N THR A 22 -10.03 -10.98 3.70
CA THR A 22 -10.51 -9.75 4.32
C THR A 22 -9.32 -8.88 4.72
N GLU A 23 -9.04 -7.86 3.91
CA GLU A 23 -8.09 -6.79 4.24
C GLU A 23 -8.83 -5.72 5.05
N ASN A 24 -8.41 -5.47 6.29
CA ASN A 24 -9.04 -4.48 7.14
C ASN A 24 -8.26 -3.17 7.05
N LYS A 25 -8.91 -2.08 6.64
CA LYS A 25 -8.28 -0.75 6.58
C LYS A 25 -8.00 -0.26 8.00
N ILE A 26 -6.73 -0.04 8.33
CA ILE A 26 -6.24 0.34 9.67
C ILE A 26 -5.70 1.78 9.74
N GLY A 27 -5.42 2.42 8.61
CA GLY A 27 -4.83 3.76 8.59
C GLY A 27 -4.92 4.45 7.24
N VAL A 28 -4.74 5.78 7.26
CA VAL A 28 -4.68 6.66 6.10
C VAL A 28 -3.65 7.76 6.38
N ALA A 29 -2.76 8.01 5.42
CA ALA A 29 -1.97 9.23 5.36
C ALA A 29 -2.39 10.04 4.13
N ASN A 30 -2.87 11.27 4.35
CA ASN A 30 -3.16 12.21 3.27
C ASN A 30 -1.84 12.88 2.86
N LEU A 31 -1.49 12.85 1.58
CA LEU A 31 -0.22 13.39 1.11
C LEU A 31 -0.41 14.84 0.65
N LEU A 32 0.38 15.75 1.23
CA LEU A 32 0.37 17.18 0.91
C LEU A 32 1.75 17.59 0.38
N SER A 33 1.77 18.43 -0.65
CA SER A 33 2.97 19.13 -1.11
C SER A 33 3.47 20.07 -0.01
N THR A 34 4.74 20.00 0.34
CA THR A 34 5.33 20.87 1.38
C THR A 34 5.44 22.33 0.91
N ALA A 35 5.43 22.58 -0.41
CA ALA A 35 5.57 23.92 -0.99
C ALA A 35 4.33 24.80 -0.82
N ASP A 36 3.13 24.21 -0.88
CA ASP A 36 1.86 24.92 -0.97
C ASP A 36 0.70 24.26 -0.19
N ASN A 37 0.95 23.14 0.51
CA ASN A 37 -0.04 22.29 1.17
C ASN A 37 -1.15 21.74 0.25
N LYS A 38 -0.93 21.72 -1.07
CA LYS A 38 -1.87 21.10 -2.02
C LYS A 38 -1.89 19.59 -1.82
N ALA A 39 -3.06 18.97 -1.89
CA ALA A 39 -3.20 17.52 -1.88
C ALA A 39 -2.56 16.90 -3.15
N ILE A 40 -1.67 15.93 -2.94
CA ILE A 40 -0.89 15.23 -3.98
C ILE A 40 -1.08 13.71 -3.92
N GLY A 41 -1.99 13.18 -3.10
CA GLY A 41 -2.21 11.73 -3.01
C GLY A 41 -2.71 11.22 -1.67
N THR A 42 -2.70 9.91 -1.50
CA THR A 42 -3.10 9.22 -0.27
C THR A 42 -2.41 7.85 -0.18
N ALA A 43 -1.92 7.51 1.01
CA ALA A 43 -1.50 6.15 1.35
C ALA A 43 -2.52 5.50 2.30
N ASN A 44 -3.07 4.37 1.89
CA ASN A 44 -4.05 3.59 2.63
C ASN A 44 -3.38 2.32 3.19
N PHE A 45 -3.54 2.07 4.48
CA PHE A 45 -2.92 0.95 5.17
C PHE A 45 -3.95 -0.10 5.55
N PHE A 46 -3.66 -1.36 5.26
CA PHE A 46 -4.52 -2.50 5.55
C PHE A 46 -3.76 -3.58 6.30
N SER A 47 -4.37 -4.16 7.34
CA SER A 47 -3.87 -5.41 7.93
C SER A 47 -4.36 -6.60 7.12
N THR A 48 -3.44 -7.51 6.79
CA THR A 48 -3.72 -8.75 6.05
C THR A 48 -3.85 -9.93 7.02
N SER A 49 -4.52 -11.00 6.57
CA SER A 49 -4.74 -12.21 7.39
C SER A 49 -3.45 -12.97 7.74
N ASP A 50 -2.34 -12.74 7.05
CA ASP A 50 -1.01 -13.30 7.35
C ASP A 50 -0.15 -12.39 8.23
N GLY A 51 -0.75 -11.37 8.87
CA GLY A 51 -0.09 -10.50 9.84
C GLY A 51 0.81 -9.42 9.23
N LYS A 52 0.73 -9.20 7.92
CA LYS A 52 1.46 -8.13 7.22
C LYS A 52 0.61 -6.87 7.12
N ILE A 53 1.28 -5.77 6.77
CA ILE A 53 0.62 -4.54 6.35
C ILE A 53 0.73 -4.43 4.82
N LYS A 54 -0.39 -4.19 4.16
CA LYS A 54 -0.43 -3.74 2.76
C LYS A 54 -0.58 -2.22 2.75
N MET A 55 0.21 -1.54 1.92
CA MET A 55 0.07 -0.12 1.65
C MET A 55 -0.37 0.07 0.19
N ASP A 56 -1.55 0.62 -0.02
CA ASP A 56 -1.99 1.10 -1.33
C ASP A 56 -1.75 2.61 -1.38
N ILE A 57 -0.81 3.08 -2.19
CA ILE A 57 -0.44 4.48 -2.33
C ILE A 57 -0.79 5.01 -3.71
N GLU A 58 -1.49 6.14 -3.74
CA GLU A 58 -1.80 6.93 -4.93
C GLU A 58 -1.07 8.27 -4.81
N ILE A 59 -0.37 8.67 -5.87
CA ILE A 59 0.34 9.95 -5.98
C ILE A 59 -0.19 10.67 -7.23
N ASN A 60 -0.27 12.01 -7.18
CA ASN A 60 -0.57 12.84 -8.34
C ASN A 60 0.25 14.13 -8.24
N MET A 61 1.33 14.18 -9.03
CA MET A 61 2.26 15.29 -9.12
C MET A 61 2.59 15.55 -10.60
N PRO A 62 1.71 16.22 -11.38
CA PRO A 62 1.91 16.45 -12.81
C PRO A 62 3.21 17.21 -13.13
N GLU A 63 3.67 18.07 -12.22
CA GLU A 63 4.97 18.76 -12.29
C GLU A 63 6.18 17.82 -12.12
N ARG A 64 5.94 16.53 -11.86
CA ARG A 64 6.91 15.43 -11.71
C ARG A 64 6.66 14.28 -12.69
N ALA A 65 5.91 14.51 -13.77
CA ALA A 65 5.72 13.57 -14.87
C ALA A 65 7.04 12.95 -15.39
N ASP A 66 6.98 11.68 -15.79
CA ASP A 66 8.11 10.84 -16.22
C ASP A 66 9.30 10.74 -15.24
N SER A 67 9.13 11.18 -13.98
CA SER A 67 10.17 11.13 -12.96
C SER A 67 9.97 9.99 -11.95
N THR A 68 10.92 9.88 -11.02
CA THR A 68 10.85 8.94 -9.91
C THR A 68 10.83 9.72 -8.61
N VAL A 69 9.95 9.33 -7.68
CA VAL A 69 9.87 9.85 -6.31
C VAL A 69 10.34 8.78 -5.32
N ALA A 70 10.89 9.22 -4.19
CA ALA A 70 11.20 8.34 -3.07
C ALA A 70 10.01 8.32 -2.10
N VAL A 71 9.79 7.18 -1.45
CA VAL A 71 8.80 7.03 -0.38
C VAL A 71 9.52 6.45 0.83
N HIS A 72 9.32 7.08 1.97
CA HIS A 72 9.87 6.64 3.25
C HIS A 72 8.95 7.07 4.39
N PHE A 73 8.86 6.24 5.42
CA PHE A 73 8.25 6.64 6.69
C PHE A 73 9.28 7.36 7.54
N HIS A 74 8.88 8.49 8.10
CA HIS A 74 9.70 9.25 9.03
C HIS A 74 9.35 8.90 10.49
N GLU A 75 10.24 9.26 11.40
CA GLU A 75 10.11 8.95 12.83
C GLU A 75 8.89 9.64 13.49
N HIS A 76 8.54 10.85 13.05
CA HIS A 76 7.48 11.66 13.64
C HIS A 76 6.38 12.04 12.63
N GLY A 77 5.14 12.08 13.10
CA GLY A 77 3.95 12.44 12.30
C GLY A 77 3.66 13.94 12.18
N ASP A 78 4.63 14.81 12.44
CA ASP A 78 4.48 16.26 12.30
C ASP A 78 5.01 16.74 10.93
N CYS A 79 4.10 17.00 10.00
CA CYS A 79 4.42 17.51 8.66
C CYS A 79 4.78 19.03 8.64
N GLY A 80 4.89 19.66 9.81
CA GLY A 80 5.27 21.07 9.95
C GLY A 80 6.68 21.39 9.45
N ASN A 81 6.99 22.69 9.37
CA ASN A 81 8.28 23.22 8.93
C ASN A 81 8.77 22.60 7.60
N MET A 82 7.95 22.69 6.55
CA MET A 82 8.24 22.10 5.22
C MET A 82 8.53 20.59 5.23
N GLY A 83 8.09 19.87 6.27
CA GLY A 83 8.37 18.45 6.49
C GLY A 83 9.57 18.16 7.41
N GLU A 84 10.37 19.16 7.81
CA GLU A 84 11.55 18.94 8.67
C GLU A 84 11.18 18.40 10.06
N ASN A 85 9.99 18.73 10.59
CA ASN A 85 9.51 18.23 11.88
C ASN A 85 9.22 16.72 11.90
N THR A 86 9.29 16.04 10.76
CA THR A 86 9.17 14.58 10.69
C THR A 86 10.44 13.86 11.15
N HIS A 87 11.57 14.57 11.25
CA HIS A 87 12.92 14.04 11.55
C HIS A 87 13.43 13.05 10.48
N GLY A 88 14.31 12.11 10.86
CA GLY A 88 14.89 11.12 9.95
C GLY A 88 13.89 10.03 9.54
N HIS A 89 14.33 9.12 8.67
CA HIS A 89 13.57 7.93 8.34
C HIS A 89 13.39 7.06 9.60
N TRP A 90 12.24 6.42 9.75
CA TRP A 90 11.93 5.54 10.86
C TRP A 90 12.87 4.33 10.87
N ASN A 91 13.72 4.25 11.90
CA ASN A 91 14.80 3.26 11.98
C ASN A 91 14.93 2.66 13.40
N PRO A 92 13.94 1.88 13.87
CA PRO A 92 13.96 1.28 15.21
C PRO A 92 15.06 0.22 15.39
N THR A 93 15.66 -0.26 14.29
CA THR A 93 16.72 -1.27 14.27
C THR A 93 18.13 -0.66 14.21
N ASN A 94 18.26 0.66 14.05
CA ASN A 94 19.53 1.37 13.89
C ASN A 94 20.40 0.80 12.73
N GLU A 95 19.74 0.43 11.62
CA GLU A 95 20.40 0.00 10.39
C GLU A 95 20.93 1.20 9.59
N ALA A 96 21.78 0.96 8.59
CA ALA A 96 22.14 1.98 7.61
C ALA A 96 21.01 2.21 6.60
N HIS A 97 20.88 3.41 6.06
CA HIS A 97 19.97 3.69 4.94
C HIS A 97 20.32 2.83 3.72
N GLY A 98 19.31 2.33 3.02
CA GLY A 98 19.54 1.53 1.84
C GLY A 98 18.30 1.27 1.00
N LYS A 99 18.48 0.46 -0.04
CA LYS A 99 17.36 -0.03 -0.86
C LYS A 99 16.64 -1.13 -0.10
N TRP A 100 15.30 -1.12 -0.12
CA TRP A 100 14.48 -2.26 0.35
C TRP A 100 14.96 -3.57 -0.30
N ASP A 101 15.00 -4.63 0.50
CA ASP A 101 15.48 -5.98 0.17
C ASP A 101 16.99 -6.05 -0.18
N SER A 102 17.77 -5.05 0.24
CA SER A 102 19.23 -5.12 0.31
C SER A 102 19.74 -5.54 1.69
N ASN A 103 21.06 -5.66 1.86
CA ASN A 103 21.69 -6.17 3.09
C ASN A 103 21.41 -5.29 4.34
N ALA A 104 21.15 -4.00 4.16
CA ALA A 104 20.79 -3.06 5.23
C ALA A 104 19.95 -1.92 4.64
N TYR A 105 18.86 -1.57 5.32
CA TYR A 105 17.97 -0.45 5.02
C TYR A 105 17.19 -0.10 6.29
N HIS A 106 16.72 1.14 6.43
CA HIS A 106 15.86 1.53 7.55
C HIS A 106 14.49 0.83 7.44
N SER A 107 13.82 0.53 8.55
CA SER A 107 12.46 -0.05 8.51
C SER A 107 11.43 0.84 7.80
N GLY A 108 11.70 2.15 7.70
CA GLY A 108 10.93 3.12 6.92
C GLY A 108 11.34 3.29 5.45
N ASP A 109 12.36 2.60 4.93
CA ASP A 109 12.82 2.75 3.54
C ASP A 109 11.91 1.97 2.56
N ILE A 110 10.83 2.59 2.09
CA ILE A 110 9.84 1.99 1.16
C ILE A 110 10.31 2.02 -0.31
N GLY A 111 11.36 2.79 -0.61
CA GLY A 111 12.02 2.79 -1.91
C GLY A 111 11.46 3.83 -2.87
N ASN A 112 11.24 3.46 -4.13
CA ASN A 112 11.00 4.42 -5.22
C ASN A 112 9.77 4.05 -6.07
N ILE A 113 8.95 5.06 -6.36
CA ILE A 113 7.81 4.97 -7.28
C ILE A 113 8.17 5.75 -8.54
N LYS A 114 8.05 5.10 -9.70
CA LYS A 114 8.12 5.77 -11.00
C LYS A 114 6.72 6.33 -11.30
N LEU A 115 6.65 7.64 -11.55
CA LEU A 115 5.44 8.29 -12.02
C LEU A 115 5.35 8.18 -13.56
N ASP A 116 4.13 8.15 -14.07
CA ASP A 116 3.85 8.13 -15.51
C ASP A 116 3.96 9.52 -16.17
N GLY A 117 3.61 9.62 -17.46
CA GLY A 117 3.65 10.87 -18.23
C GLY A 117 2.64 11.94 -17.79
N GLU A 118 1.68 11.59 -16.92
CA GLU A 118 0.74 12.52 -16.28
C GLU A 118 1.12 12.82 -14.82
N GLY A 119 2.20 12.21 -14.31
CA GLY A 119 2.69 12.37 -12.94
C GLY A 119 1.95 11.56 -11.89
N THR A 120 1.38 10.41 -12.28
CA THR A 120 0.67 9.46 -11.38
C THR A 120 1.52 8.21 -11.10
#